data_AF-A0A9L0TND0-F1
#
_entry.id   AF-A0A9L0TND0-F1
#
_cell.length_a   1.000
_cell.length_b   1.000
_cell.length_c   1.000
_cell.angle_alpha   90.00
_cell.angle_beta   90.00
_cell.angle_gamma   90.00
#
_symmetry.space_group_name_H-M   'P 1'
#
loop_
_entity.id
_entity.type
_entity.pdbx_description
1 polymer ?
#
loop_
_entity_poly.entity_id
_entity_poly.type
_entity_poly.pdbx_seq_one_letter_code
_entity_poly.pdbx_strand_id
1 'polypeptide(L)'
;MALVPCQVLRAAILLSYCSILCNYKAIEMPSHQTYGGSWKFLTFIDLVIQAVFFGICVLSDLSSLLTRGSGNQEQERQLKKLISLRDWMLAVLAFPVGVFVVAVFWIIYAYDREMIYPKLLDNFIPGWLNHGMHTTVLPFILIEMRTSHHAYPSRSSGLAAICTFSVGYILCSQTAFAGAPWVLALHGICHGTGMLPGHLPISSGPSLRTGHTTVNSNTQHPTPTPTDTGRTEHFKQQ
;
A
#
# COMPACT_ATOMS: atom_id res chain seq x y z
N MET A 1 30.54 -27.32 -6.64
CA MET A 1 29.35 -26.52 -6.29
C MET A 1 28.81 -25.91 -7.57
N ALA A 2 27.65 -26.36 -8.04
CA ALA A 2 27.02 -25.77 -9.21
C ALA A 2 26.58 -24.34 -8.84
N LEU A 3 27.36 -23.34 -9.24
CA LEU A 3 26.93 -21.95 -9.20
C LEU A 3 25.69 -21.87 -10.08
N VAL A 4 24.52 -21.70 -9.47
CA VAL A 4 23.30 -21.36 -10.19
C VAL A 4 23.63 -20.17 -11.09
N PRO A 5 23.37 -20.23 -12.41
CA PRO A 5 23.64 -19.10 -13.28
C PRO A 5 22.94 -17.87 -12.70
N CYS A 6 23.67 -16.77 -12.51
CA CYS A 6 23.14 -15.54 -11.89
C CYS A 6 21.80 -15.09 -12.51
N GLN A 7 21.62 -15.36 -13.81
CA GLN A 7 20.39 -15.11 -14.56
C GLN A 7 19.18 -15.92 -14.04
N VAL A 8 19.38 -17.21 -13.73
CA VAL A 8 18.33 -18.09 -13.18
C VAL A 8 17.94 -17.63 -11.78
N LEU A 9 18.92 -17.21 -10.97
CA LEU A 9 18.67 -16.66 -9.64
C LEU A 9 17.82 -15.39 -9.71
N ARG A 10 18.16 -14.44 -10.59
CA ARG A 10 17.39 -13.20 -10.78
C ARG A 10 15.97 -13.46 -11.24
N ALA A 11 15.78 -14.39 -12.18
CA ALA A 11 14.46 -14.79 -12.65
C ALA A 11 13.63 -15.45 -11.53
N ALA A 12 14.24 -16.33 -10.72
CA ALA A 12 13.58 -16.95 -9.59
C ALA A 12 13.15 -15.92 -8.53
N ILE A 13 14.03 -14.94 -8.22
CA ILE A 13 13.70 -13.85 -7.29
C ILE A 13 12.54 -13.01 -7.83
N LEU A 14 12.56 -12.63 -9.12
CA LEU A 14 11.47 -11.88 -9.75
C LEU A 14 10.13 -12.64 -9.66
N LEU A 15 10.13 -13.93 -9.99
CA LEU A 15 8.94 -14.77 -9.89
C LEU A 15 8.42 -14.86 -8.44
N SER A 16 9.34 -14.93 -7.46
CA SER A 16 8.97 -14.92 -6.04
C SER A 16 8.28 -13.61 -5.64
N TYR A 17 8.77 -12.46 -6.10
CA TYR A 17 8.14 -11.16 -5.84
C TYR A 17 6.79 -11.02 -6.53
N CYS A 18 6.67 -11.47 -7.78
CA CYS A 18 5.38 -11.50 -8.47
C CYS A 18 4.37 -12.38 -7.71
N SER A 19 4.79 -13.55 -7.22
CA SER A 19 3.94 -14.43 -6.41
C SER A 19 3.51 -13.76 -5.10
N ILE A 20 4.43 -13.11 -4.38
CA ILE A 20 4.14 -12.36 -3.14
C ILE A 20 3.15 -11.23 -3.41
N LEU A 21 3.34 -10.45 -4.48
CA LEU A 21 2.45 -9.36 -4.86
C LEU A 21 1.05 -9.87 -5.23
N CYS A 22 0.96 -10.97 -5.99
CA CYS A 22 -0.31 -11.59 -6.34
C CYS A 22 -1.05 -12.11 -5.09
N ASN A 23 -0.35 -12.81 -4.19
CA ASN A 23 -0.95 -13.29 -2.94
C ASN A 23 -1.39 -12.14 -2.03
N TYR A 24 -0.58 -11.09 -1.93
CA TYR A 24 -0.94 -9.89 -1.15
C TYR A 24 -2.17 -9.18 -1.72
N LYS A 25 -2.30 -9.10 -3.05
CA LYS A 25 -3.48 -8.52 -3.72
C LYS A 25 -4.72 -9.40 -3.62
N ALA A 26 -4.54 -10.72 -3.54
CA ALA A 26 -5.64 -11.66 -3.34
C ALA A 26 -6.22 -11.60 -1.92
N ILE A 27 -5.50 -11.06 -0.94
CA ILE A 27 -6.02 -10.85 0.42
C ILE A 27 -6.87 -9.58 0.43
N GLU A 28 -8.18 -9.78 0.64
CA GLU A 28 -9.14 -8.69 0.83
C GLU A 28 -9.03 -8.12 2.25
N MET A 29 -8.11 -7.17 2.45
CA MET A 29 -8.07 -6.41 3.69
C MET A 29 -9.04 -5.20 3.63
N PRO A 30 -9.83 -4.93 4.69
CA PRO A 30 -10.73 -3.78 4.72
C PRO A 30 -10.01 -2.42 4.58
N SER A 31 -8.71 -2.37 4.88
CA SER A 31 -7.85 -1.19 4.66
C SER A 31 -7.60 -0.87 3.18
N HIS A 32 -7.78 -1.82 2.25
CA HIS A 32 -7.65 -1.60 0.81
C HIS A 32 -8.82 -0.82 0.20
N GLN A 33 -9.95 -0.72 0.90
CA GLN A 33 -11.17 -0.01 0.48
C GLN A 33 -11.17 1.48 0.88
N THR A 34 -10.14 1.94 1.60
CA THR A 34 -9.97 3.36 1.97
C THR A 34 -9.20 4.12 0.89
N TYR A 35 -9.40 5.44 0.79
CA TYR A 35 -8.66 6.30 -0.15
C TYR A 35 -7.13 6.05 -0.02
N GLY A 36 -6.46 5.73 -1.14
CA GLY A 36 -5.04 5.36 -1.19
C GLY A 36 -4.72 3.85 -1.20
N GLY A 37 -5.65 2.97 -0.82
CA GLY A 37 -5.52 1.51 -0.94
C GLY A 37 -4.18 0.92 -0.42
N SER A 38 -3.64 -0.09 -1.12
CA SER A 38 -2.36 -0.72 -0.76
C SER A 38 -1.14 0.21 -0.89
N TRP A 39 -1.24 1.29 -1.66
CA TRP A 39 -0.14 2.22 -1.93
C TRP A 39 0.26 3.08 -0.73
N LYS A 40 -0.59 3.10 0.30
CA LYS A 40 -0.27 3.72 1.58
C LYS A 40 0.87 3.01 2.32
N PHE A 41 1.03 1.70 2.12
CA PHE A 41 2.06 0.92 2.81
C PHE A 41 3.41 1.04 2.09
N LEU A 42 4.41 1.59 2.78
CA LEU A 42 5.76 1.72 2.23
C LEU A 42 6.34 0.36 1.83
N THR A 43 6.05 -0.71 2.59
CA THR A 43 6.46 -2.08 2.24
C THR A 43 5.90 -2.54 0.90
N PHE A 44 4.66 -2.17 0.58
CA PHE A 44 4.09 -2.51 -0.72
C PHE A 44 4.81 -1.76 -1.85
N ILE A 45 5.12 -0.48 -1.66
CA ILE A 45 5.90 0.30 -2.61
C ILE A 45 7.31 -0.30 -2.79
N ASP A 46 7.98 -0.65 -1.69
CA ASP A 46 9.29 -1.28 -1.70
C ASP A 46 9.27 -2.58 -2.49
N LEU A 47 8.29 -3.47 -2.26
CA LEU A 47 8.14 -4.70 -3.05
C LEU A 47 7.96 -4.44 -4.56
N VAL A 48 7.19 -3.42 -4.93
CA VAL A 48 7.05 -3.02 -6.34
C VAL A 48 8.38 -2.52 -6.89
N ILE A 49 9.13 -1.70 -6.14
CA ILE A 49 10.47 -1.22 -6.53
C ILE A 49 11.41 -2.41 -6.72
N GLN A 50 11.44 -3.37 -5.79
CA GLN A 50 12.25 -4.59 -5.90
C GLN A 50 11.86 -5.42 -7.13
N ALA A 51 10.56 -5.63 -7.36
CA ALA A 51 10.07 -6.39 -8.51
C ALA A 51 10.47 -5.72 -9.84
N VAL A 52 10.34 -4.39 -9.94
CA VAL A 52 10.77 -3.63 -11.13
C VAL A 52 12.28 -3.72 -11.30
N PHE A 53 13.05 -3.58 -10.22
CA PHE A 53 14.50 -3.70 -10.25
C PHE A 53 14.95 -5.08 -10.77
N PHE A 54 14.45 -6.17 -10.20
CA PHE A 54 14.77 -7.52 -10.68
C PHE A 54 14.22 -7.78 -12.09
N GLY A 55 13.11 -7.14 -12.48
CA GLY A 55 12.61 -7.13 -13.86
C GLY A 55 13.62 -6.52 -14.83
N ILE A 56 14.23 -5.39 -14.47
CA ILE A 56 15.29 -4.75 -15.25
C ILE A 56 16.55 -5.63 -15.30
N CYS A 57 16.91 -6.30 -14.19
CA CYS A 57 18.02 -7.25 -14.18
C CYS A 57 17.80 -8.40 -15.19
N VAL A 58 16.62 -9.02 -15.16
CA VAL A 58 16.25 -10.11 -16.09
C VAL A 58 16.20 -9.60 -17.53
N LEU A 59 15.66 -8.40 -17.78
CA LEU A 59 15.63 -7.80 -19.11
C LEU A 59 17.03 -7.49 -19.64
N SER A 60 17.94 -7.03 -18.77
CA SER A 60 19.34 -6.80 -19.11
C SER A 60 20.04 -8.10 -19.48
N ASP A 61 19.78 -9.17 -18.73
CA ASP A 61 20.32 -10.50 -18.99
C ASP A 61 19.80 -11.05 -20.33
N LEU A 62 18.49 -10.97 -20.59
CA LEU A 62 17.90 -11.39 -21.85
C LEU A 62 18.45 -10.58 -23.04
N SER A 63 18.55 -9.25 -22.87
CA SER A 63 19.11 -8.36 -23.89
C SER A 63 20.58 -8.68 -24.17
N SER A 64 21.37 -9.02 -23.14
CA SER A 64 22.77 -9.42 -23.32
C SER A 64 22.91 -10.73 -24.11
N LEU A 65 22.02 -11.70 -23.87
CA LEU A 65 21.99 -12.97 -24.59
C LEU A 65 21.61 -12.78 -26.06
N LEU A 66 20.59 -11.95 -26.34
CA LEU A 66 20.14 -11.65 -27.69
C LEU A 66 21.18 -10.83 -28.48
N THR A 67 21.97 -9.99 -27.80
CA THR A 67 22.98 -9.12 -28.45
C THR A 67 24.24 -9.91 -28.83
N ARG A 68 24.59 -10.97 -28.10
CA ARG A 68 25.80 -11.79 -28.35
C ARG A 68 25.88 -12.43 -29.75
N GLY A 69 24.76 -12.52 -30.49
CA GLY A 69 24.73 -13.01 -31.87
C GLY A 69 24.25 -11.99 -32.90
N SER A 70 23.90 -10.76 -32.47
CA SER A 70 23.32 -9.72 -33.31
C SER A 70 24.30 -8.56 -33.38
N GLY A 71 24.89 -8.29 -34.56
CA GLY A 71 25.79 -7.14 -34.78
C GLY A 71 25.09 -5.77 -34.73
N ASN A 72 23.96 -5.67 -34.03
CA ASN A 72 23.11 -4.49 -33.98
C ASN A 72 23.62 -3.48 -32.93
N GLN A 73 24.31 -2.45 -33.41
CA GLN A 73 24.87 -1.36 -32.59
C GLN A 73 23.81 -0.63 -31.74
N GLU A 74 22.57 -0.52 -32.20
CA GLU A 74 21.51 0.13 -31.41
C GLU A 74 21.14 -0.72 -30.19
N GLN A 75 21.11 -2.05 -30.33
CA GLN A 75 20.79 -2.96 -29.23
C GLN A 75 21.87 -2.92 -28.13
N GLU A 76 23.14 -2.83 -28.50
CA GLU A 76 24.23 -2.62 -27.55
C GLU A 76 24.11 -1.30 -26.78
N ARG A 77 23.66 -0.23 -27.45
CA ARG A 77 23.43 1.07 -26.80
C ARG A 77 22.27 1.01 -25.81
N GLN A 78 21.18 0.33 -26.16
CA GLN A 78 20.04 0.11 -25.27
C GLN A 78 20.43 -0.74 -24.06
N LEU A 79 21.22 -1.81 -24.26
CA LEU A 79 21.74 -2.64 -23.16
C LEU A 79 22.58 -1.81 -22.18
N LYS A 80 23.47 -0.94 -22.67
CA LYS A 80 24.28 -0.05 -21.82
C LYS A 80 23.40 0.90 -20.99
N LYS A 81 22.35 1.47 -21.59
CA LYS A 81 21.38 2.31 -20.87
C LYS A 81 20.62 1.52 -19.80
N LEU A 82 20.21 0.30 -20.12
CA LEU A 82 19.47 -0.56 -19.21
C LEU A 82 20.32 -0.99 -18.01
N ILE A 83 21.59 -1.35 -18.25
CA ILE A 83 22.56 -1.64 -17.19
C ILE A 83 22.81 -0.39 -16.33
N SER A 84 22.95 0.78 -16.95
CA SER A 84 23.10 2.04 -16.20
C SER A 84 21.86 2.36 -15.36
N LEU A 85 20.65 2.11 -15.88
CA LEU A 85 19.40 2.30 -15.16
C LEU A 85 19.30 1.31 -13.98
N ARG A 86 19.66 0.05 -14.19
CA ARG A 86 19.73 -0.99 -13.16
C ARG A 86 20.62 -0.55 -12.00
N ASP A 87 21.85 -0.15 -12.30
CA ASP A 87 22.84 0.23 -11.29
C ASP A 87 22.41 1.49 -10.52
N TRP A 88 21.82 2.46 -11.23
CA TRP A 88 21.25 3.65 -10.61
C TRP A 88 20.06 3.32 -9.70
N MET A 89 19.11 2.50 -10.18
CA MET A 89 17.93 2.11 -9.40
C MET A 89 18.31 1.30 -8.16
N LEU A 90 19.29 0.40 -8.26
CA LEU A 90 19.81 -0.34 -7.12
C LEU A 90 20.32 0.63 -6.05
N ALA A 91 21.19 1.55 -6.43
CA ALA A 91 21.88 2.43 -5.51
C ALA A 91 20.96 3.50 -4.88
N VAL A 92 19.98 3.97 -5.64
CA VAL A 92 19.17 5.14 -5.27
C VAL A 92 17.84 4.76 -4.64
N LEU A 93 17.24 3.65 -5.07
CA LEU A 93 15.90 3.25 -4.64
C LEU A 93 15.95 1.92 -3.91
N ALA A 94 16.31 0.84 -4.61
CA ALA A 94 16.06 -0.51 -4.12
C ALA A 94 16.89 -0.83 -2.85
N PHE A 95 18.16 -0.42 -2.78
CA PHE A 95 18.99 -0.63 -1.59
C PHE A 95 18.57 0.24 -0.40
N PRO A 96 18.55 1.59 -0.50
CA PRO A 96 18.24 2.42 0.66
C PRO A 96 16.81 2.25 1.17
N VAL A 97 15.82 2.11 0.28
CA VAL A 97 14.41 1.89 0.67
C VAL A 97 14.25 0.50 1.30
N GLY A 98 14.85 -0.54 0.71
CA GLY A 98 14.79 -1.90 1.25
C GLY A 98 15.43 -2.00 2.64
N VAL A 99 16.60 -1.42 2.85
CA VAL A 99 17.24 -1.38 4.18
C VAL A 99 16.37 -0.62 5.18
N PHE A 100 15.82 0.52 4.78
CA PHE A 100 14.98 1.36 5.66
C PHE A 100 13.70 0.62 6.09
N VAL A 101 12.95 0.03 5.15
CA VAL A 101 11.70 -0.68 5.44
C VAL A 101 11.96 -1.88 6.36
N VAL A 102 12.99 -2.67 6.08
CA VAL A 102 13.36 -3.83 6.91
C VAL A 102 13.78 -3.36 8.31
N ALA A 103 14.67 -2.38 8.41
CA ALA A 103 15.15 -1.89 9.71
C ALA A 103 14.01 -1.32 10.56
N VAL A 104 13.21 -0.40 10.02
CA VAL A 104 12.10 0.23 10.77
C VAL A 104 11.07 -0.80 11.18
N PHE A 105 10.70 -1.71 10.27
CA PHE A 105 9.73 -2.75 10.60
C PHE A 105 10.21 -3.63 11.75
N TRP A 106 11.41 -4.20 11.67
CA TRP A 106 11.90 -5.13 12.70
C TRP A 106 12.23 -4.45 14.03
N ILE A 107 12.74 -3.21 14.00
CA ILE A 107 12.99 -2.43 15.22
C ILE A 107 11.67 -2.16 15.95
N ILE A 108 10.65 -1.66 15.25
CA ILE A 108 9.35 -1.37 15.87
C ILE A 108 8.65 -2.68 16.27
N TYR A 109 8.69 -3.71 15.42
CA TYR A 109 8.11 -5.01 15.71
C TYR A 109 8.70 -5.64 16.99
N ALA A 110 10.00 -5.46 17.23
CA ALA A 110 10.67 -5.93 18.45
C ALA A 110 10.36 -5.07 19.69
N TYR A 111 10.12 -3.76 19.51
CA TYR A 111 9.79 -2.85 20.60
C TYR A 111 8.33 -2.96 21.03
N ASP A 112 7.41 -2.69 20.09
CA ASP A 112 5.98 -2.85 20.26
C ASP A 112 5.34 -3.17 18.89
N ARG A 113 5.09 -4.46 18.71
CA ARG A 113 4.46 -5.00 17.52
C ARG A 113 3.12 -4.34 17.20
N GLU A 114 2.32 -3.97 18.20
CA GLU A 114 0.96 -3.45 17.97
C GLU A 114 0.96 -2.08 17.28
N MET A 115 2.07 -1.35 17.31
CA MET A 115 2.22 -0.05 16.63
C MET A 115 2.26 -0.16 15.11
N ILE A 116 2.85 -1.22 14.56
CA ILE A 116 3.08 -1.36 13.11
C ILE A 116 2.38 -2.57 12.50
N TYR A 117 2.11 -3.60 13.31
CA TYR A 117 1.53 -4.86 12.86
C TYR A 117 0.62 -5.47 13.94
N PRO A 118 -0.59 -4.89 14.16
CA PRO A 118 -1.54 -5.37 15.16
C PRO A 118 -1.91 -6.84 14.95
N LYS A 119 -2.16 -7.58 16.03
CA LYS A 119 -2.45 -9.02 16.03
C LYS A 119 -3.63 -9.40 15.12
N LEU A 120 -4.57 -8.49 14.88
CA LEU A 120 -5.67 -8.70 13.95
C LEU A 120 -5.18 -9.08 12.54
N LEU A 121 -4.03 -8.54 12.11
CA LEU A 121 -3.44 -8.83 10.80
C LEU A 121 -2.95 -10.26 10.65
N ASP A 122 -2.66 -10.99 11.75
CA ASP A 122 -2.28 -12.42 11.68
C ASP A 122 -3.39 -13.30 11.11
N ASN A 123 -4.65 -12.86 11.24
CA ASN A 123 -5.79 -13.59 10.67
C ASN A 123 -5.86 -13.45 9.13
N PHE A 124 -5.20 -12.44 8.55
CA PHE A 124 -5.27 -12.12 7.12
C PHE A 124 -3.94 -12.38 6.41
N ILE A 125 -2.81 -12.02 7.02
CA ILE A 125 -1.48 -12.10 6.42
C ILE A 125 -0.72 -13.26 7.08
N PRO A 126 -0.52 -14.38 6.37
CA PRO A 126 0.22 -15.50 6.92
C PRO A 126 1.70 -15.14 7.13
N GLY A 127 2.35 -15.79 8.10
CA GLY A 127 3.73 -15.47 8.49
C GLY A 127 4.74 -15.53 7.34
N TRP A 128 4.58 -16.45 6.39
CA TRP A 128 5.45 -16.53 5.21
C TRP A 128 5.34 -15.29 4.32
N LEU A 129 4.12 -14.73 4.19
CA LEU A 129 3.88 -13.54 3.38
C LEU A 129 4.44 -12.33 4.11
N ASN A 130 4.24 -12.22 5.43
CA ASN A 130 4.86 -11.20 6.25
C ASN A 130 6.40 -11.19 6.10
N HIS A 131 7.05 -12.35 6.26
CA HIS A 131 8.50 -12.45 6.02
C HIS A 131 8.89 -12.15 4.57
N GLY A 132 8.09 -12.60 3.60
CA GLY A 132 8.27 -12.31 2.17
C GLY A 132 8.17 -10.82 1.82
N MET A 133 7.44 -10.04 2.62
CA MET A 133 7.30 -8.61 2.41
C MET A 133 8.35 -7.80 3.19
N HIS A 134 8.72 -8.25 4.39
CA HIS A 134 9.49 -7.44 5.35
C HIS A 134 10.88 -7.98 5.67
N THR A 135 11.26 -9.16 5.19
CA THR A 135 12.58 -9.77 5.47
C THR A 135 13.34 -10.08 4.20
N THR A 136 12.70 -10.70 3.21
CA THR A 136 13.38 -11.24 2.02
C THR A 136 13.98 -10.18 1.11
N VAL A 137 13.51 -8.93 1.20
CA VAL A 137 14.03 -7.78 0.46
C VAL A 137 15.53 -7.59 0.65
N LEU A 138 15.99 -7.50 1.90
CA LEU A 138 17.39 -7.25 2.20
C LEU A 138 18.36 -8.37 1.75
N PRO A 139 18.15 -9.66 2.08
CA PRO A 139 19.05 -10.73 1.65
C PRO A 139 19.10 -10.88 0.14
N PHE A 140 17.98 -10.73 -0.58
CA PHE A 140 17.99 -10.82 -2.04
C PHE A 140 18.80 -9.68 -2.68
N ILE A 141 18.66 -8.46 -2.18
CA ILE A 141 19.46 -7.33 -2.66
C ILE A 141 20.94 -7.49 -2.32
N LEU A 142 21.27 -8.01 -1.13
CA LEU A 142 22.65 -8.24 -0.73
C LEU A 142 23.29 -9.35 -1.58
N ILE A 143 22.55 -10.41 -1.89
CA ILE A 143 23.01 -11.48 -2.80
C ILE A 143 23.26 -10.89 -4.19
N GLU A 144 22.37 -10.04 -4.71
CA GLU A 144 22.56 -9.37 -6.00
C GLU A 144 23.81 -8.46 -6.01
N MET A 145 24.01 -7.64 -4.98
CA MET A 145 25.20 -6.79 -4.83
C MET A 145 26.50 -7.59 -4.70
N ARG A 146 26.44 -8.80 -4.11
CA ARG A 146 27.61 -9.68 -3.94
C ARG A 146 27.93 -10.46 -5.21
N THR A 147 26.90 -10.87 -5.96
CA THR A 147 27.06 -11.70 -7.16
C THR A 147 27.30 -10.86 -8.42
N SER A 148 26.94 -9.58 -8.41
CA SER A 148 27.06 -8.69 -9.57
C SER A 148 27.75 -7.38 -9.24
N HIS A 149 28.70 -7.00 -10.09
CA HIS A 149 29.40 -5.74 -9.96
C HIS A 149 28.51 -4.60 -10.49
N HIS A 150 28.19 -3.65 -9.62
CA HIS A 150 27.35 -2.49 -9.93
C HIS A 150 28.19 -1.21 -9.83
N ALA A 151 28.05 -0.31 -10.81
CA ALA A 151 28.67 1.01 -10.78
C ALA A 151 27.78 1.98 -9.98
N TYR A 152 28.21 2.32 -8.77
CA TYR A 152 27.42 3.19 -7.89
C TYR A 152 27.52 4.67 -8.32
N PRO A 153 26.40 5.41 -8.37
CA PRO A 153 26.41 6.86 -8.57
C PRO A 153 27.07 7.57 -7.39
N SER A 154 27.36 8.87 -7.56
CA SER A 154 27.96 9.68 -6.50
C SER A 154 27.08 9.72 -5.24
N ARG A 155 27.71 9.72 -4.06
CA ARG A 155 27.03 9.68 -2.76
C ARG A 155 26.01 10.80 -2.58
N SER A 156 26.26 11.98 -3.15
CA SER A 156 25.35 13.14 -3.10
C SER A 156 24.11 12.96 -3.96
N SER A 157 24.22 12.33 -5.13
CA SER A 157 23.08 12.00 -5.99
C SER A 157 22.16 10.98 -5.33
N GLY A 158 22.74 9.95 -4.71
CA GLY A 158 22.00 8.97 -3.90
C GLY A 158 21.25 9.62 -2.74
N LEU A 159 21.92 10.49 -1.97
CA LEU A 159 21.28 11.19 -0.86
C LEU A 159 20.16 12.13 -1.33
N ALA A 160 20.38 12.92 -2.38
CA ALA A 160 19.38 13.84 -2.91
C ALA A 160 18.12 13.10 -3.41
N ALA A 161 18.29 11.95 -4.06
CA ALA A 161 17.19 11.16 -4.55
C ALA A 161 16.44 10.42 -3.42
N ILE A 162 17.14 9.96 -2.37
CA ILE A 162 16.51 9.45 -1.15
C ILE A 162 15.67 10.56 -0.49
N CYS A 163 16.24 11.75 -0.29
CA CYS A 163 15.51 12.88 0.27
C CYS A 163 14.27 13.21 -0.56
N THR A 164 14.38 13.20 -1.89
CA THR A 164 13.26 13.46 -2.81
C THR A 164 12.18 12.38 -2.69
N PHE A 165 12.57 11.10 -2.64
CA PHE A 165 11.64 9.98 -2.46
C PHE A 165 10.95 10.04 -1.10
N SER A 166 11.69 10.31 -0.02
CA SER A 166 11.14 10.47 1.33
C SER A 166 10.12 11.60 1.41
N VAL A 167 10.44 12.77 0.83
CA VAL A 167 9.51 13.91 0.78
C VAL A 167 8.27 13.55 -0.05
N GLY A 168 8.45 12.90 -1.21
CA GLY A 168 7.34 12.44 -2.05
C GLY A 168 6.42 11.46 -1.33
N TYR A 169 6.99 10.48 -0.62
CA TYR A 169 6.21 9.51 0.16
C TYR A 169 5.48 10.18 1.33
N ILE A 170 6.13 11.09 2.06
CA ILE A 170 5.48 11.84 3.14
C ILE A 170 4.33 12.69 2.58
N LEU A 171 4.54 13.45 1.51
CA LEU A 171 3.47 14.26 0.90
C LEU A 171 2.30 13.39 0.38
N CYS A 172 2.60 12.28 -0.28
CA CYS A 172 1.59 11.34 -0.80
C CYS A 172 0.84 10.60 0.32
N SER A 173 1.54 10.21 1.39
CA SER A 173 0.90 9.59 2.56
C SER A 173 0.00 10.59 3.30
N GLN A 174 0.38 11.87 3.39
CA GLN A 174 -0.50 12.90 3.96
C GLN A 174 -1.79 13.04 3.14
N THR A 175 -1.71 13.07 1.81
CA THR A 175 -2.91 13.15 0.96
C THR A 175 -3.73 11.85 0.95
N ALA A 176 -3.09 10.68 1.03
CA ALA A 176 -3.76 9.37 1.08
C ALA A 176 -4.42 9.08 2.44
N PHE A 177 -3.82 9.50 3.57
CA PHE A 177 -4.46 9.46 4.88
C PHE A 177 -5.50 10.58 5.04
N ALA A 178 -5.37 11.69 4.33
CA ALA A 178 -6.30 12.81 4.35
C ALA A 178 -7.45 12.66 3.33
N GLY A 179 -8.34 11.71 3.60
CA GLY A 179 -9.78 11.99 3.48
C GLY A 179 -10.26 12.98 4.56
N ALA A 180 -9.42 13.95 4.94
CA ALA A 180 -9.54 14.72 6.18
C ALA A 180 -9.57 16.23 5.86
N PRO A 181 -10.60 16.98 6.31
CA PRO A 181 -10.85 18.39 5.97
C PRO A 181 -9.72 19.40 6.25
N TRP A 182 -8.66 19.00 6.95
CA TRP A 182 -7.59 19.89 7.41
C TRP A 182 -6.56 20.25 6.34
N VAL A 183 -6.43 19.49 5.24
CA VAL A 183 -5.53 19.86 4.12
C VAL A 183 -6.03 21.12 3.41
N LEU A 184 -7.35 21.28 3.29
CA LEU A 184 -7.97 22.53 2.84
C LEU A 184 -7.83 23.65 3.88
N ALA A 185 -7.85 23.32 5.18
CA ALA A 185 -7.63 24.29 6.26
C ALA A 185 -6.20 24.85 6.26
N LEU A 186 -5.18 24.02 6.00
CA LEU A 186 -3.78 24.49 5.88
C LEU A 186 -3.56 25.29 4.58
N HIS A 187 -4.22 24.90 3.48
CA HIS A 187 -4.22 25.70 2.25
C HIS A 187 -4.90 27.06 2.48
N GLY A 188 -6.00 27.12 3.24
CA GLY A 188 -6.69 28.35 3.64
C GLY A 188 -5.88 29.25 4.59
N ILE A 189 -5.07 28.65 5.48
CA ILE A 189 -4.14 29.40 6.35
C ILE A 189 -2.98 30.01 5.54
N CYS A 190 -2.44 29.28 4.56
CA CYS A 190 -1.40 29.81 3.67
C CYS A 190 -1.92 30.86 2.67
N HIS A 191 -3.20 30.82 2.29
CA HIS A 191 -3.84 31.81 1.41
C HIS A 191 -4.68 32.87 2.15
N GLY A 192 -4.60 32.94 3.48
CA GLY A 192 -5.19 34.02 4.28
C GLY A 192 -6.72 34.03 4.36
N THR A 193 -7.41 32.92 4.04
CA THR A 193 -8.85 32.78 4.26
C THR A 193 -9.11 31.93 5.50
N GLY A 194 -9.02 32.57 6.67
CA GLY A 194 -9.41 31.96 7.94
C GLY A 194 -10.91 31.69 7.97
N MET A 195 -11.32 30.44 7.73
CA MET A 195 -12.66 29.97 8.10
C MET A 195 -12.60 29.31 9.48
N LEU A 196 -13.16 30.00 10.47
CA LEU A 196 -13.44 29.46 11.81
C LEU A 196 -14.50 28.34 11.71
N PRO A 197 -14.32 27.19 12.38
CA PRO A 197 -15.33 26.14 12.42
C PRO A 197 -16.34 26.46 13.54
N GLY A 198 -17.51 26.97 13.16
CA GLY A 198 -18.58 27.15 14.14
C GLY A 198 -19.76 27.91 13.57
N HIS A 199 -20.62 27.24 12.81
CA HIS A 199 -22.06 27.52 12.76
C HIS A 199 -22.77 26.33 12.11
N LEU A 200 -23.39 25.48 12.93
CA LEU A 200 -24.49 24.62 12.49
C LEU A 200 -25.62 25.53 11.99
N PRO A 201 -26.19 25.31 10.79
CA PRO A 201 -27.40 26.01 10.42
C PRO A 201 -28.56 25.41 11.23
N ILE A 202 -29.03 26.20 12.19
CA ILE A 202 -30.34 26.01 12.83
C ILE A 202 -31.38 26.09 11.72
N SER A 203 -32.09 24.98 11.49
CA SER A 203 -33.26 24.91 10.63
C SER A 203 -34.33 25.88 11.16
N SER A 204 -34.43 27.04 10.52
CA SER A 204 -35.52 28.00 10.73
C SER A 204 -36.79 27.46 10.09
N GLY A 205 -37.76 27.06 10.92
CA GLY A 205 -39.11 26.73 10.45
C GLY A 205 -39.82 27.93 9.83
N PRO A 206 -40.79 27.75 8.92
CA PRO A 206 -41.66 28.82 8.47
C PRO A 206 -42.92 28.90 9.35
N SER A 207 -43.15 30.08 9.93
CA SER A 207 -44.45 30.44 10.53
C SER A 207 -45.51 30.73 9.46
N LEU A 208 -46.69 30.16 9.70
CA LEU A 208 -48.06 30.53 9.31
C LEU A 208 -48.27 31.44 8.09
N ARG A 209 -49.01 30.90 7.11
CA ARG A 209 -49.96 31.66 6.27
C ARG A 209 -51.37 31.09 6.48
N THR A 210 -52.26 31.94 6.97
CA THR A 210 -53.69 31.74 7.20
C THR A 210 -54.49 31.52 5.91
N GLY A 211 -55.50 30.64 5.94
CA GLY A 211 -56.58 30.65 4.96
C GLY A 211 -57.44 29.38 4.87
N HIS A 212 -58.63 29.44 5.47
CA HIS A 212 -59.89 28.76 5.09
C HIS A 212 -60.06 27.23 5.20
N THR A 213 -60.69 26.84 6.31
CA THR A 213 -61.92 26.02 6.44
C THR A 213 -62.28 25.05 5.30
N THR A 214 -62.26 23.73 5.55
CA THR A 214 -63.48 22.90 5.52
C THR A 214 -63.30 21.64 6.37
N VAL A 215 -64.22 21.44 7.30
CA VAL A 215 -64.42 20.25 8.13
C VAL A 215 -64.86 19.10 7.23
N ASN A 216 -64.29 17.90 7.39
CA ASN A 216 -65.12 16.70 7.30
C ASN A 216 -64.64 15.60 8.26
N SER A 217 -65.57 15.26 9.14
CA SER A 217 -65.56 14.21 10.14
C SER A 217 -65.64 12.83 9.50
N ASN A 218 -64.82 11.87 9.95
CA ASN A 218 -65.31 10.51 10.19
C ASN A 218 -64.42 9.78 11.20
N THR A 219 -64.94 9.82 12.42
CA THR A 219 -64.84 8.92 13.57
C THR A 219 -64.70 7.44 13.20
N GLN A 220 -63.78 6.71 13.84
CA GLN A 220 -64.09 5.48 14.61
C GLN A 220 -62.84 4.91 15.35
N HIS A 221 -62.97 4.84 16.67
CA HIS A 221 -62.25 4.00 17.65
C HIS A 221 -63.27 2.88 18.07
N PRO A 222 -63.03 1.95 19.04
CA PRO A 222 -61.90 1.08 19.44
C PRO A 222 -62.28 -0.43 19.73
N THR A 223 -61.27 -1.34 19.86
CA THR A 223 -61.20 -2.59 20.72
C THR A 223 -62.18 -3.79 20.50
N PRO A 224 -62.04 -4.99 21.14
CA PRO A 224 -60.93 -5.72 21.81
C PRO A 224 -60.78 -7.26 21.48
N THR A 225 -59.75 -7.90 22.09
CA THR A 225 -59.36 -9.34 22.41
C THR A 225 -60.47 -10.43 22.57
N PRO A 226 -60.23 -11.78 22.76
CA PRO A 226 -59.07 -12.48 23.42
C PRO A 226 -58.71 -13.96 23.01
N THR A 227 -57.66 -14.53 23.67
CA THR A 227 -57.42 -15.95 24.11
C THR A 227 -57.38 -17.12 23.08
N ASP A 228 -56.65 -18.23 23.21
CA ASP A 228 -56.14 -18.96 24.38
C ASP A 228 -55.08 -20.04 24.01
N THR A 229 -54.31 -20.49 25.02
CA THR A 229 -53.70 -21.83 25.23
C THR A 229 -52.83 -22.46 24.15
N GLY A 230 -51.55 -22.76 24.36
CA GLY A 230 -50.96 -23.69 25.34
C GLY A 230 -50.03 -24.62 24.53
N ARG A 231 -49.01 -25.34 25.01
CA ARG A 231 -48.51 -25.70 26.33
C ARG A 231 -47.35 -26.69 26.06
N THR A 232 -46.16 -26.47 26.65
CA THR A 232 -45.12 -27.45 27.11
C THR A 232 -44.63 -28.57 26.15
N GLU A 233 -43.41 -29.13 26.18
CA GLU A 233 -42.25 -29.17 27.08
C GLU A 233 -41.20 -30.11 26.44
N HIS A 234 -39.97 -30.06 26.97
CA HIS A 234 -38.96 -31.13 27.03
C HIS A 234 -38.32 -31.66 25.72
N PHE A 235 -37.06 -32.11 25.65
CA PHE A 235 -35.84 -32.09 26.50
C PHE A 235 -34.78 -32.94 25.75
N LYS A 236 -33.51 -32.67 26.06
CA LYS A 236 -32.38 -33.62 26.15
C LYS A 236 -31.49 -33.95 24.94
N GLN A 237 -30.23 -33.54 25.11
CA GLN A 237 -28.97 -34.28 24.99
C GLN A 237 -28.88 -35.42 23.96
N GLN A 238 -27.95 -35.26 23.00
CA GLN A 238 -26.64 -35.95 23.07
C GLN A 238 -25.62 -35.22 22.20
#